data_AF-A0A2U0TNY4-F1
#
_entry.id   AF-A0A2U0TNY4-F1
#
_cell.length_a   1.000
_cell.length_b   1.000
_cell.length_c   1.000
_cell.angle_alpha   90.00
_cell.angle_beta   90.00
_cell.angle_gamma   90.00
#
_symmetry.space_group_name_H-M   'P 1'
#
loop_
_entity.id
_entity.type
_entity.pdbx_description
1 polymer ?
#
loop_
_entity_poly.entity_id
_entity_poly.type
_entity_poly.pdbx_seq_one_letter_code
_entity_poly.pdbx_strand_id
1 'polypeptide(L)'
;MTLDQYLASISTAYKDGIATELYEGKIPNLTEEIINQIAHKTGLHFILTKDPEGNVCMANNNEIRSEFRQTFSPLDILDYAYAILHSSSFHSADKKILKTNFPYPKNADIFWKLAEIGSKIKQIHLFENPKTKNSITYQQKTRLALSETNLLIEKIDKIILE
;
A
#
# COMPACT_ATOMS: atom_id res chain seq x y z
N MET A 1 -0.10 25.19 4.23
CA MET A 1 0.34 23.80 4.46
C MET A 1 1.38 23.49 3.40
N THR A 2 2.60 23.12 3.79
CA THR A 2 3.67 22.70 2.86
C THR A 2 3.44 21.25 2.39
N LEU A 3 4.14 20.82 1.33
CA LEU A 3 4.11 19.42 0.88
C LEU A 3 4.52 18.47 2.01
N ASP A 4 5.61 18.77 2.73
CA ASP A 4 6.08 17.96 3.86
C ASP A 4 5.03 17.84 4.98
N GLN A 5 4.37 18.96 5.33
CA GLN A 5 3.30 18.94 6.33
C GLN A 5 2.13 18.07 5.89
N TYR A 6 1.75 18.15 4.61
CA TYR A 6 0.73 17.30 4.02
C TYR A 6 1.10 15.81 4.06
N LEU A 7 2.29 15.45 3.57
CA LEU A 7 2.78 14.07 3.56
C LEU A 7 2.91 13.49 4.97
N ALA A 8 3.37 14.28 5.92
CA ALA A 8 3.41 13.89 7.32
C ALA A 8 2.01 13.64 7.87
N SER A 9 1.05 14.54 7.62
CA SER A 9 -0.34 14.36 8.05
C SER A 9 -0.99 13.10 7.49
N ILE A 10 -0.77 12.80 6.20
CA ILE A 10 -1.29 11.60 5.53
C ILE A 10 -0.64 10.34 6.13
N SER A 11 0.68 10.36 6.34
CA SER A 11 1.40 9.25 6.95
C SER A 11 0.91 8.96 8.37
N THR A 12 0.70 9.99 9.17
CA THR A 12 0.16 9.88 10.54
C THR A 12 -1.27 9.32 10.51
N ALA A 13 -2.16 9.91 9.72
CA ALA A 13 -3.55 9.45 9.62
C ALA A 13 -3.64 7.98 9.15
N TYR A 14 -2.77 7.58 8.21
CA TYR A 14 -2.68 6.20 7.75
C TYR A 14 -2.23 5.26 8.88
N LYS A 15 -1.22 5.66 9.66
CA LYS A 15 -0.71 4.87 10.79
C LYS A 15 -1.73 4.74 11.91
N ASP A 16 -2.44 5.81 12.24
CA ASP A 16 -3.43 5.80 13.31
C ASP A 16 -4.67 4.96 12.95
N GLY A 17 -5.05 4.94 11.66
CA GLY A 17 -6.20 4.18 11.18
C GLY A 17 -5.95 2.68 10.99
N ILE A 18 -4.69 2.26 10.76
CA ILE A 18 -4.37 0.89 10.30
C ILE A 18 -3.24 0.22 11.11
N ALA A 19 -2.25 0.97 11.61
CA ALA A 19 -0.93 0.45 11.90
C ALA A 19 -0.58 0.26 13.39
N THR A 20 -1.39 0.76 14.31
CA THR A 20 -1.06 0.72 15.75
C THR A 20 -0.96 -0.70 16.32
N GLU A 21 -1.65 -1.69 15.75
CA GLU A 21 -1.56 -3.09 16.20
C GLU A 21 -0.76 -4.01 15.26
N LEU A 22 -0.77 -3.77 13.95
CA LEU A 22 -0.30 -4.77 12.97
C LEU A 22 1.17 -4.65 12.58
N TYR A 23 1.79 -3.48 12.77
CA TYR A 23 3.09 -3.18 12.16
C TYR A 23 4.15 -2.55 13.05
N GLU A 24 3.89 -2.34 14.34
CA GLU A 24 4.86 -1.71 15.27
C GLU A 24 5.49 -0.41 14.72
N GLY A 25 4.75 0.34 13.88
CA GLY A 25 5.28 1.55 13.25
C GLY A 25 6.29 1.35 12.11
N LYS A 26 6.38 0.14 11.52
CA LYS A 26 7.28 -0.19 10.40
C LYS A 26 6.93 0.47 9.06
N ILE A 27 5.77 1.13 8.96
CA ILE A 27 5.42 1.90 7.76
C ILE A 27 6.26 3.18 7.72
N PRO A 28 7.04 3.41 6.65
CA PRO A 28 7.86 4.60 6.50
C PRO A 28 6.98 5.85 6.40
N ASN A 29 7.49 6.99 6.89
CA ASN A 29 6.86 8.27 6.57
C ASN A 29 7.06 8.57 5.08
N LEU A 30 6.03 9.07 4.43
CA LEU A 30 6.16 9.59 3.07
C LEU A 30 7.04 10.85 3.09
N THR A 31 8.05 10.86 2.23
CA THR A 31 8.91 12.00 1.98
C THR A 31 8.87 12.36 0.51
N GLU A 32 9.22 13.59 0.18
CA GLU A 32 9.37 14.02 -1.22
C GLU A 32 10.40 13.16 -1.98
N GLU A 33 11.46 12.71 -1.29
CA GLU A 33 12.44 11.78 -1.86
C GLU A 33 11.81 10.47 -2.34
N ILE A 34 10.92 9.86 -1.54
CA ILE A 34 10.22 8.63 -1.92
C ILE A 34 9.37 8.86 -3.17
N ILE A 35 8.64 9.99 -3.21
CA ILE A 35 7.79 10.37 -4.34
C ILE A 35 8.63 10.50 -5.60
N ASN A 36 9.74 11.25 -5.54
CA ASN A 36 10.61 11.50 -6.67
C ASN A 36 11.26 10.21 -7.19
N GLN A 37 11.68 9.31 -6.29
CA GLN A 37 12.25 8.03 -6.68
C GLN A 37 11.23 7.09 -7.34
N ILE A 38 9.99 7.06 -6.84
CA ILE A 38 8.90 6.29 -7.47
C ILE A 38 8.58 6.88 -8.84
N ALA A 39 8.40 8.20 -8.95
CA ALA A 39 8.13 8.87 -10.22
C ALA A 39 9.22 8.57 -11.25
N HIS A 40 10.50 8.66 -10.86
CA HIS A 40 11.63 8.38 -11.74
C HIS A 40 11.66 6.92 -12.22
N LYS A 41 11.43 5.94 -11.33
CA LYS A 41 11.49 4.51 -11.68
C LYS A 41 10.28 4.03 -12.48
N THR A 42 9.13 4.64 -12.27
CA THR A 42 7.87 4.21 -12.89
C THR A 42 7.52 5.03 -14.13
N GLY A 43 8.05 6.24 -14.26
CA GLY A 43 7.63 7.21 -15.28
C GLY A 43 6.26 7.84 -14.99
N LEU A 44 5.70 7.63 -13.80
CA LEU A 44 4.39 8.14 -13.41
C LEU A 44 4.50 9.57 -12.85
N HIS A 45 3.42 10.33 -12.98
CA HIS A 45 3.31 11.68 -12.43
C HIS A 45 2.68 11.68 -11.04
N PHE A 46 3.31 12.36 -10.10
CA PHE A 46 2.74 12.52 -8.76
C PHE A 46 1.62 13.57 -8.78
N ILE A 47 0.50 13.24 -8.12
CA ILE A 47 -0.60 14.17 -7.84
C ILE A 47 -0.95 14.13 -6.36
N LEU A 48 -1.29 15.29 -5.78
CA LEU A 48 -1.61 15.40 -4.35
C LEU A 48 -2.88 14.61 -4.00
N THR A 49 -3.93 14.79 -4.79
CA THR A 49 -5.22 14.15 -4.60
C THR A 49 -5.74 13.67 -5.94
N LYS A 50 -6.34 12.48 -5.96
CA LYS A 50 -7.09 12.02 -7.12
C LYS A 50 -8.47 12.66 -7.07
N ASP A 51 -8.66 13.75 -7.79
CA ASP A 51 -9.95 14.44 -7.85
C ASP A 51 -11.03 13.50 -8.44
N PRO A 52 -12.17 13.29 -7.76
CA PRO A 52 -13.27 12.50 -8.33
C PRO A 52 -13.97 13.18 -9.52
N GLU A 53 -13.85 14.51 -9.67
CA GLU A 53 -14.60 15.29 -10.68
C GLU A 53 -13.70 15.91 -11.76
N GLY A 54 -12.38 15.76 -11.65
CA GLY A 54 -11.43 16.35 -12.59
C GLY A 54 -11.42 15.64 -13.95
N ASN A 55 -11.52 16.42 -15.03
CA ASN A 55 -11.30 15.98 -16.43
C ASN A 55 -9.85 15.49 -16.71
N VAL A 56 -9.02 15.32 -15.68
CA VAL A 56 -7.63 14.90 -15.79
C VAL A 56 -7.52 13.47 -15.27
N CYS A 57 -7.55 12.55 -16.24
CA CYS A 57 -7.27 11.12 -16.11
C CYS A 57 -8.24 10.39 -15.18
N MET A 58 -8.86 9.34 -15.67
CA MET A 58 -9.69 8.39 -14.92
C MET A 58 -8.87 7.58 -13.87
N ALA A 59 -8.00 8.24 -13.09
CA ALA A 59 -7.08 7.70 -12.10
C ALA A 59 -7.80 7.00 -10.92
N ASN A 60 -9.10 7.29 -10.75
CA ASN A 60 -9.99 6.66 -9.78
C ASN A 60 -10.93 5.61 -10.40
N ASN A 61 -10.89 5.38 -11.72
CA ASN A 61 -11.72 4.36 -12.34
C ASN A 61 -11.06 2.98 -12.18
N ASN A 62 -11.72 2.07 -11.46
CA ASN A 62 -11.27 0.69 -11.29
C ASN A 62 -11.31 -0.12 -12.59
N GLU A 63 -12.02 0.37 -13.62
CA GLU A 63 -12.05 -0.25 -14.95
C GLU A 63 -10.81 0.07 -15.79
N ILE A 64 -9.98 1.02 -15.34
CA ILE A 64 -8.72 1.33 -16.03
C ILE A 64 -7.65 0.35 -15.62
N ARG A 65 -7.17 -0.37 -16.63
CA ARG A 65 -6.03 -1.27 -16.53
C ARG A 65 -4.78 -0.48 -16.10
N SER A 66 -3.94 -1.13 -15.29
CA SER A 66 -2.78 -0.54 -14.62
C SER A 66 -1.84 0.19 -15.60
N GLU A 67 -1.70 -0.31 -16.83
CA GLU A 67 -0.82 0.26 -17.85
C GLU A 67 -1.26 1.64 -18.37
N PHE A 68 -2.51 2.05 -18.16
CA PHE A 68 -3.01 3.36 -18.58
C PHE A 68 -3.07 4.37 -17.43
N ARG A 69 -2.73 3.96 -16.21
CA ARG A 69 -2.62 4.87 -15.07
C ARG A 69 -1.31 5.63 -15.16
N GLN A 70 -1.38 6.92 -15.49
CA GLN A 70 -0.20 7.78 -15.65
C GLN A 70 0.13 8.60 -14.39
N THR A 71 -0.74 8.57 -13.37
CA THR A 71 -0.60 9.38 -12.16
C THR A 71 -0.75 8.55 -10.89
N PHE A 72 0.03 8.85 -9.86
CA PHE A 72 -0.08 8.23 -8.54
C PHE A 72 -0.18 9.29 -7.43
N SER A 73 -0.78 8.91 -6.31
CA SER A 73 -0.98 9.77 -5.14
C SER A 73 -0.28 9.20 -3.89
N PRO A 74 -0.20 9.96 -2.78
CA PRO A 74 0.36 9.47 -1.53
C PRO A 74 -0.25 8.14 -1.05
N LEU A 75 -1.56 7.95 -1.25
CA LEU A 75 -2.25 6.72 -0.82
C LEU A 75 -1.80 5.50 -1.62
N ASP A 76 -1.49 5.66 -2.92
CA ASP A 76 -0.98 4.55 -3.74
C ASP A 76 0.40 4.08 -3.24
N ILE A 77 1.24 5.02 -2.79
CA ILE A 77 2.55 4.71 -2.21
C ILE A 77 2.39 3.94 -0.90
N LEU A 78 1.43 4.34 -0.06
CA LEU A 78 1.15 3.67 1.21
C LEU A 78 0.58 2.27 1.00
N ASP A 79 -0.33 2.12 0.03
CA ASP A 79 -0.88 0.81 -0.34
C ASP A 79 0.22 -0.10 -0.91
N TYR A 80 1.09 0.42 -1.78
CA TYR A 80 2.27 -0.30 -2.25
C TYR A 80 3.19 -0.73 -1.10
N ALA A 81 3.52 0.20 -0.18
CA ALA A 81 4.35 -0.11 0.97
C ALA A 81 3.71 -1.17 1.87
N TYR A 82 2.37 -1.14 1.99
CA TYR A 82 1.61 -2.13 2.75
C TYR A 82 1.74 -3.54 2.16
N ALA A 83 1.69 -3.67 0.83
CA ALA A 83 1.96 -4.95 0.17
C ALA A 83 3.37 -5.45 0.44
N ILE A 84 4.38 -4.59 0.31
CA ILE A 84 5.78 -5.00 0.55
C ILE A 84 6.00 -5.46 2.00
N LEU A 85 5.42 -4.77 2.99
CA LEU A 85 5.52 -5.17 4.40
C LEU A 85 4.92 -6.54 4.69
N HIS A 86 3.96 -6.98 3.87
CA HIS A 86 3.31 -8.29 3.93
C HIS A 86 4.03 -9.39 3.14
N SER A 87 5.01 -9.06 2.29
CA SER A 87 5.76 -10.05 1.51
C SER A 87 6.61 -10.94 2.43
N SER A 88 6.49 -12.26 2.29
CA SER A 88 7.34 -13.20 3.03
C SER A 88 8.78 -13.19 2.52
N SER A 89 8.97 -12.99 1.21
CA SER A 89 10.27 -12.87 0.54
C SER A 89 11.03 -11.65 1.07
N PHE A 90 10.33 -10.54 1.30
CA PHE A 90 10.88 -9.30 1.86
C PHE A 90 11.42 -9.49 3.29
N HIS A 91 10.85 -10.40 4.09
CA HIS A 91 11.37 -10.71 5.44
C HIS A 91 12.57 -11.66 5.43
N SER A 92 12.78 -12.41 4.35
CA SER A 92 13.82 -13.45 4.23
C SER A 92 15.16 -12.92 3.73
N ALA A 93 15.16 -11.86 2.92
CA ALA A 93 16.37 -11.18 2.44
C ALA A 93 16.86 -10.18 3.49
N ASP A 94 17.87 -10.55 4.28
CA ASP A 94 18.64 -9.71 5.22
C ASP A 94 17.88 -8.54 5.87
N LYS A 95 17.32 -8.78 7.07
CA LYS A 95 16.67 -7.80 7.97
C LYS A 95 17.45 -6.48 8.20
N LYS A 96 18.73 -6.40 7.82
CA LYS A 96 19.56 -5.19 7.88
C LYS A 96 19.31 -4.21 6.72
N ILE A 97 18.93 -4.67 5.53
CA ILE A 97 18.68 -3.80 4.36
C ILE A 97 17.32 -3.11 4.51
N LEU A 98 16.34 -3.83 5.05
CA LEU A 98 14.96 -3.39 5.26
C LEU A 98 14.79 -2.18 6.18
N LYS A 99 15.66 -2.03 7.18
CA LYS A 99 15.54 -0.95 8.17
C LYS A 99 16.04 0.39 7.64
N THR A 100 16.72 0.42 6.48
CA THR A 100 17.47 1.60 6.04
C THR A 100 16.97 2.17 4.71
N ASN A 101 16.41 1.36 3.79
CA ASN A 101 15.95 1.85 2.49
C ASN A 101 14.50 1.49 2.17
N PHE A 102 13.72 2.47 1.71
CA PHE A 102 12.38 2.26 1.16
C PHE A 102 12.46 1.33 -0.08
N PRO A 103 11.61 0.29 -0.19
CA PRO A 103 11.64 -0.62 -1.31
C PRO A 103 11.03 0.05 -2.55
N TYR A 104 11.83 0.30 -3.59
CA TYR A 104 11.31 0.95 -4.80
C TYR A 104 10.84 -0.07 -5.86
N PRO A 105 9.73 0.20 -6.56
CA PRO A 105 9.24 -0.68 -7.61
C PRO A 105 10.20 -0.74 -8.81
N LYS A 106 10.24 -1.88 -9.52
CA LYS A 106 11.05 -2.03 -10.73
C LYS A 106 10.49 -1.21 -11.91
N ASN A 107 9.16 -1.08 -12.01
CA ASN A 107 8.44 -0.35 -13.05
C ASN A 107 7.00 -0.01 -12.60
N ALA A 108 6.24 0.72 -13.42
CA ALA A 108 4.86 1.12 -13.13
C ALA A 108 3.89 -0.06 -12.95
N ASP A 109 4.05 -1.13 -13.72
CA ASP A 109 3.16 -2.30 -13.64
C ASP A 109 3.30 -3.00 -12.29
N ILE A 110 4.55 -3.23 -11.84
CA ILE A 110 4.83 -3.79 -10.52
C ILE A 110 4.31 -2.87 -9.41
N PHE A 111 4.50 -1.56 -9.54
CA PHE A 111 3.96 -0.58 -8.58
C PHE A 111 2.45 -0.73 -8.42
N TRP A 112 1.69 -0.73 -9.53
CA TRP A 112 0.23 -0.81 -9.49
C TRP A 112 -0.30 -2.16 -9.02
N LYS A 113 0.29 -3.27 -9.47
CA LYS A 113 -0.09 -4.61 -9.00
C LYS A 113 0.07 -4.73 -7.48
N LEU A 114 1.19 -4.26 -6.95
CA LEU A 114 1.46 -4.29 -5.51
C LEU A 114 0.57 -3.30 -4.75
N ALA A 115 0.38 -2.08 -5.25
CA ALA A 115 -0.55 -1.11 -4.64
C ALA A 115 -1.98 -1.66 -4.57
N GLU A 116 -2.47 -2.31 -5.62
CA GLU A 116 -3.79 -2.92 -5.62
C GLU A 116 -3.93 -4.03 -4.56
N ILE A 117 -2.94 -4.93 -4.49
CA ILE A 117 -2.94 -6.00 -3.50
C ILE A 117 -2.86 -5.42 -2.08
N GLY A 118 -1.98 -4.45 -1.84
CA GLY A 118 -1.83 -3.82 -0.54
C GLY A 118 -3.10 -3.09 -0.09
N SER A 119 -3.81 -2.44 -1.02
CA SER A 119 -5.11 -1.84 -0.74
C SER A 119 -6.16 -2.88 -0.32
N LYS A 120 -6.17 -4.06 -0.96
CA LYS A 120 -7.07 -5.18 -0.59
C LYS A 120 -6.75 -5.70 0.81
N ILE A 121 -5.48 -5.96 1.10
CA ILE A 121 -5.06 -6.46 2.42
C ILE A 121 -5.39 -5.42 3.50
N LYS A 122 -5.16 -4.13 3.24
CA LYS A 122 -5.53 -3.03 4.12
C LYS A 122 -7.03 -3.01 4.42
N GLN A 123 -7.86 -3.14 3.38
CA GLN A 123 -9.32 -3.19 3.56
C GLN A 123 -9.72 -4.37 4.44
N ILE A 124 -9.17 -5.56 4.19
CA ILE A 124 -9.41 -6.75 5.00
C ILE A 124 -9.09 -6.47 6.48
N HIS A 125 -7.91 -5.93 6.78
CA HIS A 125 -7.53 -5.62 8.17
C HIS A 125 -8.38 -4.53 8.84
N LEU A 126 -8.85 -3.55 8.08
CA LEU A 126 -9.80 -2.56 8.60
C LEU A 126 -11.15 -3.21 8.97
N PHE A 127 -11.63 -4.16 8.17
CA PHE A 127 -12.87 -4.90 8.46
C PHE A 127 -12.74 -5.83 9.67
N GLU A 128 -11.54 -6.34 9.95
CA GLU A 128 -11.25 -7.24 11.08
C GLU A 128 -11.14 -6.54 12.44
N ASN A 129 -11.34 -5.22 12.52
CA ASN A 129 -11.27 -4.47 13.78
C ASN A 129 -12.65 -4.02 14.36
N PRO A 130 -13.66 -4.90 14.53
CA PRO A 130 -14.88 -4.53 15.23
C PRO A 130 -14.66 -4.60 16.76
N LYS A 131 -15.33 -3.67 17.46
CA LYS A 131 -15.33 -3.55 18.93
C LYS A 131 -15.88 -4.78 19.68
N THR A 132 -16.38 -5.80 18.98
CA THR A 132 -17.01 -7.00 19.55
C THR A 132 -16.43 -8.30 18.96
N LYS A 133 -15.36 -8.82 19.59
CA LYS A 133 -14.54 -9.95 19.12
C LYS A 133 -15.12 -11.36 19.40
N ASN A 134 -16.33 -11.50 19.96
CA ASN A 134 -16.78 -12.74 20.61
C ASN A 134 -17.95 -13.50 19.93
N SER A 135 -18.26 -13.26 18.65
CA SER A 135 -19.29 -14.03 17.93
C SER A 135 -18.69 -15.09 16.99
N ILE A 136 -19.35 -16.24 16.82
CA ILE A 136 -18.98 -17.30 15.86
C ILE A 136 -18.85 -16.72 14.44
N THR A 137 -19.76 -15.81 14.07
CA THR A 137 -19.73 -15.09 12.79
C THR A 137 -18.46 -14.26 12.62
N TYR A 138 -17.96 -13.66 13.71
CA TYR A 138 -16.72 -12.89 13.69
C TYR A 138 -15.52 -13.82 13.47
N GLN A 139 -15.42 -14.92 14.21
CA GLN A 139 -14.33 -15.89 14.06
C GLN A 139 -14.26 -16.52 12.65
N GLN A 140 -15.41 -16.77 12.01
CA GLN A 140 -15.46 -17.27 10.64
C GLN A 140 -15.00 -16.20 9.64
N LYS A 141 -15.44 -14.94 9.81
CA LYS A 141 -15.00 -13.81 8.97
C LYS A 141 -13.49 -13.61 9.07
N THR A 142 -12.92 -13.62 10.28
CA THR A 142 -11.47 -13.51 10.50
C THR A 142 -10.71 -14.67 9.85
N ARG A 143 -11.24 -15.90 9.90
CA ARG A 143 -10.59 -17.04 9.21
C ARG A 143 -10.58 -16.89 7.69
N LEU A 144 -11.68 -16.43 7.10
CA LEU A 144 -11.77 -16.19 5.66
C LEU A 144 -10.82 -15.05 5.25
N ALA A 145 -10.84 -13.95 5.97
CA ALA A 145 -9.96 -12.81 5.78
C ALA A 145 -8.47 -13.19 5.90
N LEU A 146 -8.08 -13.97 6.92
CA LEU A 146 -6.72 -14.53 7.03
C LEU A 146 -6.33 -15.39 5.83
N SER A 147 -7.24 -16.24 5.34
CA SER A 147 -7.00 -17.08 4.16
C SER A 147 -6.83 -16.25 2.89
N GLU A 148 -7.65 -15.21 2.71
CA GLU A 148 -7.55 -14.27 1.59
C GLU A 148 -6.24 -13.48 1.65
N THR A 149 -5.87 -12.97 2.82
CA THR A 149 -4.59 -12.29 3.04
C THR A 149 -3.40 -13.19 2.70
N ASN A 150 -3.39 -14.45 3.12
CA ASN A 150 -2.32 -15.39 2.77
C ASN A 150 -2.20 -15.61 1.25
N LEU A 151 -3.33 -15.76 0.54
CA LEU A 151 -3.32 -15.89 -0.92
C LEU A 151 -2.77 -14.63 -1.60
N LEU A 152 -3.08 -13.44 -1.06
CA LEU A 152 -2.56 -12.17 -1.55
C LEU A 152 -1.05 -12.03 -1.27
N ILE A 153 -0.58 -12.50 -0.13
CA ILE A 153 0.86 -12.56 0.21
C ILE A 153 1.63 -13.43 -0.78
N GLU A 154 1.13 -14.63 -1.08
CA GLU A 154 1.76 -15.51 -2.08
C GLU A 154 1.84 -14.86 -3.47
N LYS A 155 0.83 -14.06 -3.84
CA LYS A 155 0.85 -13.28 -5.09
C LYS A 155 1.88 -12.18 -5.06
N ILE A 156 2.01 -11.45 -3.94
CA ILE A 156 3.06 -10.44 -3.75
C ILE A 156 4.43 -11.07 -3.95
N ASP A 157 4.69 -12.21 -3.31
CA ASP A 157 5.98 -12.89 -3.40
C ASP A 157 6.32 -13.32 -4.83
N LYS A 158 5.34 -13.84 -5.58
CA LYS A 158 5.53 -14.14 -7.02
C LYS A 158 5.90 -12.89 -7.82
N ILE A 159 5.19 -11.77 -7.62
CA ILE A 159 5.44 -10.51 -8.34
C ILE A 159 6.84 -9.95 -8.02
N ILE A 160 7.33 -10.11 -6.80
CA ILE A 160 8.65 -9.59 -6.39
C ILE A 160 9.79 -10.43 -7.01
N LEU A 161 9.57 -11.75 -7.14
CA LEU A 161 10.56 -12.71 -7.65
C LEU A 161 10.66 -12.73 -9.18
N GLU A 162 9.64 -12.27 -9.91
CA GLU A 162 9.66 -12.02 -11.37
C GLU A 162 10.49 -10.78 -11.73
#